data_AF-A0A3D9BNR7-F1
#
_entry.id   AF-A0A3D9BNR7-F1
#
_cell.length_a   1.000
_cell.length_b   1.000
_cell.length_c   1.000
_cell.angle_alpha   90.00
_cell.angle_beta   90.00
_cell.angle_gamma   90.00
#
_symmetry.space_group_name_H-M   'P 1'
#
loop_
_entity.id
_entity.type
_entity.pdbx_description
1 polymer ?
#
loop_
_entity_poly.entity_id
_entity_poly.type
_entity_poly.pdbx_seq_one_letter_code
_entity_poly.pdbx_strand_id
1 'polypeptide(L)'
;MRYPSPCRSLLLLCLLAGPALADDDGHDRARRALQAGEILPLPEILAAAAAARPGRVIALELEREDGRWLYELELVTPEGRLYEMEIDAASATVLELEREEDD
;
A
#
# COMPACT_ATOMS: atom_id res chain seq x y z
N MET A 1 -20.34 -14.69 21.03
CA MET A 1 -19.52 -14.30 19.86
C MET A 1 -19.17 -12.84 20.09
N ARG A 2 -18.04 -12.37 20.62
CA ARG A 2 -16.62 -12.80 20.64
C ARG A 2 -15.96 -12.82 19.26
N TYR A 3 -15.85 -11.63 18.66
CA TYR A 3 -14.54 -10.97 18.48
C TYR A 3 -14.64 -9.50 18.94
N PRO A 4 -13.67 -8.99 19.73
CA PRO A 4 -13.66 -7.64 20.27
C PRO A 4 -12.90 -6.66 19.37
N SER A 5 -13.46 -5.46 19.20
CA SER A 5 -12.73 -4.26 18.81
C SER A 5 -11.69 -3.88 19.87
N PRO A 6 -10.50 -3.42 19.51
CA PRO A 6 -9.72 -2.54 20.36
C PRO A 6 -9.84 -1.09 19.85
N CYS A 7 -10.90 -0.43 20.29
CA CYS A 7 -10.89 1.01 20.45
C CYS A 7 -10.09 1.35 21.72
N ARG A 8 -9.26 2.40 21.65
CA ARG A 8 -8.55 3.11 22.74
C ARG A 8 -7.18 2.56 23.17
N SER A 9 -6.14 3.32 22.80
CA SER A 9 -5.29 3.93 23.82
C SER A 9 -4.72 5.25 23.33
N LEU A 10 -5.25 6.33 23.89
CA LEU A 10 -4.61 7.63 23.90
C LEU A 10 -3.51 7.56 25.00
N LEU A 11 -2.25 7.44 24.60
CA LEU A 11 -1.11 7.64 25.50
C LEU A 11 -0.27 8.80 24.96
N LEU A 12 -0.45 9.98 25.54
CA LEU A 12 0.40 11.14 25.32
C LEU A 12 1.69 10.96 26.14
N LEU A 13 2.84 10.77 25.48
CA LEU A 13 4.16 10.86 26.12
C LEU A 13 5.10 11.71 25.26
N CYS A 14 5.67 12.73 25.90
CA CYS A 14 6.43 13.84 25.33
C CYS A 14 7.86 13.48 24.86
N LEU A 15 8.30 14.29 23.88
CA LEU A 15 9.67 14.73 23.56
C LEU A 15 10.70 13.68 23.12
N LEU A 16 10.99 13.71 21.82
CA LEU A 16 12.33 13.94 21.26
C LEU A 16 12.14 14.40 19.80
N ALA A 17 12.34 15.68 19.53
CA ALA A 17 12.49 16.19 18.17
C ALA A 17 13.84 15.69 17.63
N GLY A 18 13.88 14.43 17.18
CA GLY A 18 14.89 13.98 16.22
C GLY A 18 14.75 14.81 14.94
N PRO A 19 15.79 14.93 14.10
CA PRO A 19 15.62 15.59 12.83
C PRO A 19 14.48 14.84 12.12
N ALA A 20 13.39 15.55 11.87
CA ALA A 20 12.46 15.15 10.85
C ALA A 20 13.28 15.15 9.56
N LEU A 21 13.89 14.00 9.24
CA LEU A 21 14.08 13.60 7.86
C LEU A 21 12.68 13.67 7.30
N ALA A 22 12.38 14.80 6.67
CA ALA A 22 11.17 14.95 5.90
C ALA A 22 11.18 13.79 4.91
N ASP A 23 10.11 13.02 4.97
CA ASP A 23 9.78 11.87 4.16
C ASP A 23 9.67 12.28 2.68
N ASP A 24 10.82 12.58 2.07
CA ASP A 24 11.04 12.73 0.63
C ASP A 24 11.50 11.38 0.02
N ASP A 25 11.35 10.30 0.80
CA ASP A 25 12.06 9.02 0.66
C ASP A 25 11.28 7.96 -0.15
N GLY A 26 9.98 8.16 -0.43
CA GLY A 26 9.16 7.14 -1.11
C GLY A 26 9.65 6.79 -2.52
N HIS A 27 9.92 7.81 -3.34
CA HIS A 27 10.44 7.61 -4.70
C HIS A 27 11.85 7.02 -4.68
N ASP A 28 12.70 7.49 -3.78
CA ASP A 28 14.07 7.00 -3.63
C ASP A 28 14.12 5.56 -3.13
N ARG A 29 13.19 5.15 -2.24
CA ARG A 29 12.99 3.77 -1.80
C ARG A 29 12.59 2.87 -2.98
N ALA A 30 11.56 3.25 -3.73
CA ALA A 30 11.10 2.49 -4.88
C ALA A 30 12.21 2.33 -5.93
N ARG A 31 12.94 3.40 -6.22
CA ARG A 31 14.08 3.38 -7.14
C ARG A 31 15.18 2.42 -6.66
N ARG A 32 15.56 2.48 -5.38
CA ARG A 32 16.58 1.60 -4.79
C ARG A 32 16.16 0.13 -4.82
N ALA A 33 14.91 -0.15 -4.43
CA ALA A 33 14.36 -1.50 -4.44
C ALA A 33 14.34 -2.11 -5.85
N LEU A 34 13.92 -1.33 -6.85
CA LEU A 34 13.93 -1.75 -8.25
C LEU A 34 15.35 -2.00 -8.75
N GLN A 35 16.29 -1.11 -8.45
CA GLN A 35 17.70 -1.27 -8.82
C GLN A 35 18.35 -2.48 -8.15
N ALA A 36 17.94 -2.82 -6.93
CA ALA A 36 18.37 -4.02 -6.22
C ALA A 36 17.69 -5.31 -6.73
N GLY A 37 16.68 -5.20 -7.59
CA GLY A 37 15.90 -6.34 -8.08
C GLY A 37 14.95 -6.93 -7.02
N GLU A 38 14.64 -6.16 -5.97
CA GLU A 38 13.73 -6.59 -4.90
C GLU A 38 12.25 -6.42 -5.28
N ILE A 39 11.96 -5.56 -6.26
CA ILE A 39 10.61 -5.31 -6.77
C ILE A 39 10.59 -5.28 -8.30
N LEU A 40 9.43 -5.55 -8.87
CA LEU A 40 9.15 -5.42 -10.29
C LEU A 40 8.91 -3.96 -10.70
N PRO A 41 9.13 -3.62 -11.98
CA PRO A 41 8.76 -2.32 -12.53
C PRO A 41 7.26 -2.03 -12.34
N LEU A 42 6.94 -0.79 -11.98
CA LEU A 42 5.56 -0.34 -11.78
C LEU A 42 4.58 -0.72 -12.93
N PRO A 43 4.94 -0.67 -14.23
CA PRO A 43 4.04 -1.11 -15.30
C PRO A 43 3.57 -2.56 -15.18
N GLU A 44 4.39 -3.47 -14.64
CA GLU A 44 4.02 -4.88 -14.44
C GLU A 44 2.99 -5.01 -13.30
N ILE A 45 3.19 -4.25 -12.23
CA ILE A 45 2.27 -4.18 -11.10
C ILE A 45 0.91 -3.62 -11.55
N LEU A 46 0.91 -2.52 -12.31
CA LEU A 46 -0.32 -1.94 -12.84
C LEU A 46 -1.05 -2.87 -13.83
N ALA A 47 -0.30 -3.68 -14.59
CA ALA A 47 -0.89 -4.69 -15.47
C ALA A 47 -1.57 -5.82 -14.67
N ALA A 48 -0.94 -6.30 -13.60
CA ALA A 48 -1.52 -7.28 -12.69
C ALA A 48 -2.78 -6.72 -11.99
N ALA A 49 -2.70 -5.49 -11.50
CA ALA A 49 -3.83 -4.79 -10.88
C ALA A 49 -5.02 -4.68 -11.83
N ALA A 50 -4.79 -4.19 -13.06
CA ALA A 50 -5.83 -4.05 -14.07
C ALA A 50 -6.45 -5.39 -14.50
N ALA A 51 -5.66 -6.47 -14.50
CA ALA A 51 -6.16 -7.82 -14.78
C ALA A 51 -7.03 -8.37 -13.64
N ALA A 52 -6.68 -8.08 -12.39
CA ALA A 52 -7.44 -8.49 -11.21
C ALA A 52 -8.74 -7.68 -11.05
N ARG A 53 -8.67 -6.37 -11.26
CA ARG A 53 -9.84 -5.49 -11.22
C ARG A 53 -9.69 -4.29 -12.16
N PRO A 54 -10.57 -4.16 -13.16
CA PRO A 54 -10.67 -2.93 -13.94
C PRO A 54 -11.10 -1.75 -13.06
N GLY A 55 -10.33 -0.67 -13.12
CA GLY A 55 -10.60 0.54 -12.36
C GLY A 55 -9.57 1.61 -12.66
N ARG A 56 -9.82 2.83 -12.20
CA ARG A 56 -8.83 3.90 -12.22
C ARG A 56 -8.10 3.89 -10.88
N VAL A 57 -6.81 3.60 -10.91
CA VAL A 57 -5.93 3.77 -9.75
C VAL A 57 -5.88 5.25 -9.39
N ILE A 58 -6.17 5.56 -8.13
CA ILE A 58 -6.21 6.94 -7.59
C ILE A 58 -5.09 7.20 -6.58
N ALA A 59 -4.64 6.18 -5.87
CA ALA A 59 -3.48 6.21 -5.00
C ALA A 59 -2.63 4.96 -5.24
N LEU A 60 -1.33 5.09 -4.94
CA LEU A 60 -0.37 4.01 -5.03
C LEU A 60 0.75 4.29 -4.05
N GLU A 61 0.96 3.34 -3.14
CA GLU A 61 2.01 3.41 -2.14
C GLU A 61 2.89 2.17 -2.23
N LEU A 62 4.17 2.32 -1.89
CA LEU A 62 5.11 1.20 -1.78
C LEU A 62 5.50 1.06 -0.32
N GLU A 63 5.04 -0.02 0.29
CA GLU A 63 5.26 -0.32 1.69
C GLU A 63 6.21 -1.49 1.91
N ARG A 64 6.83 -1.51 3.09
CA ARG A 64 7.67 -2.62 3.52
C ARG A 64 7.18 -3.17 4.83
N GLU A 65 6.53 -4.32 4.78
CA GLU A 65 6.00 -5.01 5.94
C GLU A 65 6.67 -6.37 6.12
N ASP A 66 7.14 -6.66 7.34
CA ASP A 66 7.83 -7.91 7.69
C ASP A 66 8.93 -8.34 6.69
N GLY A 67 9.62 -7.36 6.12
CA GLY A 67 10.69 -7.56 5.13
C GLY A 67 10.23 -7.79 3.69
N ARG A 68 8.92 -7.88 3.44
CA ARG A 68 8.30 -7.97 2.11
C ARG A 68 7.95 -6.58 1.58
N TRP A 69 8.13 -6.38 0.27
CA TRP A 69 7.65 -5.18 -0.41
C TRP A 69 6.23 -5.39 -0.92
N LEU A 70 5.35 -4.43 -0.63
CA LEU A 70 3.96 -4.43 -1.03
C LEU A 70 3.64 -3.15 -1.80
N TYR A 71 2.92 -3.29 -2.90
CA TYR A 71 2.22 -2.16 -3.49
C TYR A 71 0.79 -2.17 -2.96
N GLU A 72 0.38 -1.06 -2.37
CA GLU A 72 -1.00 -0.80 -1.97
C GLU A 72 -1.62 0.15 -3.01
N LEU A 73 -2.73 -0.27 -3.61
CA LEU A 73 -3.42 0.48 -4.64
C LEU A 73 -4.85 0.77 -4.22
N GLU A 74 -5.22 2.05 -4.21
CA GLU A 74 -6.61 2.44 -4.19
C GLU A 74 -7.13 2.61 -5.63
N LEU A 75 -8.25 1.97 -5.95
CA LEU A 75 -8.86 2.04 -7.27
C LEU A 75 -10.36 2.33 -7.21
N VAL A 76 -10.81 3.20 -8.11
CA VAL A 76 -12.23 3.52 -8.29
C VAL A 76 -12.76 2.81 -9.54
N THR A 77 -13.76 1.96 -9.37
CA THR A 77 -14.43 1.26 -10.48
C THR A 77 -15.36 2.19 -11.27
N PRO A 78 -15.79 1.83 -12.50
CA PRO A 78 -16.76 2.61 -13.26
C PRO A 78 -18.10 2.85 -12.53
N GLU A 79 -18.45 1.96 -11.61
CA GLU A 79 -19.65 2.06 -10.75
C GLU A 79 -19.44 3.00 -9.55
N GLY A 80 -18.28 3.65 -9.43
CA GLY A 80 -17.95 4.58 -8.36
C GLY A 80 -17.66 3.88 -7.03
N ARG A 81 -17.18 2.63 -7.06
CA ARG A 81 -16.78 1.90 -5.85
C ARG A 81 -15.28 2.01 -5.64
N LEU A 82 -14.89 2.30 -4.40
CA LEU A 82 -13.49 2.30 -3.96
C LEU A 82 -13.08 0.89 -3.52
N TYR A 83 -11.89 0.50 -3.90
CA TYR A 83 -11.27 -0.75 -3.49
C TYR A 83 -9.80 -0.51 -3.19
N GLU A 84 -9.33 -1.22 -2.19
CA GLU A 84 -7.93 -1.36 -1.82
C GLU A 84 -7.41 -2.69 -2.38
N MET A 85 -6.19 -2.69 -2.88
CA MET A 85 -5.53 -3.86 -3.43
C MET A 85 -4.07 -3.91 -3.01
N GLU A 86 -3.70 -4.94 -2.27
CA GLU A 86 -2.31 -5.24 -1.94
C GLU A 86 -1.71 -6.22 -2.95
N ILE A 87 -0.52 -5.89 -3.45
CA ILE A 87 0.22 -6.68 -4.42
C ILE A 87 1.64 -6.91 -3.93
N ASP A 88 2.08 -8.17 -3.92
CA ASP A 88 3.48 -8.52 -3.69
C ASP A 88 4.35 -7.92 -4.79
N ALA A 89 5.24 -6.99 -4.40
CA ALA A 89 5.99 -6.21 -5.37
C ALA A 89 7.07 -7.02 -6.11
N ALA A 90 7.49 -8.17 -5.57
CA ALA A 90 8.50 -9.03 -6.19
C ALA A 90 7.92 -9.99 -7.25
N SER A 91 6.63 -10.30 -7.17
CA SER A 91 5.98 -11.31 -8.02
C SER A 91 4.76 -10.79 -8.79
N ALA A 92 4.29 -9.57 -8.51
CA ALA A 92 3.02 -9.02 -8.99
C ALA A 92 1.80 -9.88 -8.60
N THR A 93 1.91 -10.66 -7.53
CA THR A 93 0.81 -11.48 -7.02
C THR A 93 -0.13 -10.60 -6.19
N VAL A 94 -1.40 -10.53 -6.58
CA VAL A 94 -2.43 -9.88 -5.76
C VAL A 94 -2.66 -10.72 -4.51
N LEU A 95 -2.41 -10.11 -3.34
CA LEU A 95 -2.56 -10.75 -2.04
C LEU A 95 -3.95 -10.47 -1.46
N GLU A 96 -4.42 -9.24 -1.64
CA GLU A 96 -5.66 -8.75 -1.07
C GLU A 96 -6.40 -7.86 -2.06
N LEU A 97 -7.74 -7.90 -2.00
CA LEU A 97 -8.61 -7.05 -2.81
C LEU A 97 -9.91 -6.84 -2.06
N GLU A 98 -9.98 -5.72 -1.35
CA GLU A 98 -11.09 -5.40 -0.45
C GLU A 98 -11.81 -4.14 -0.90
N ARG A 99 -13.10 -4.09 -0.59
CA ARG A 99 -13.91 -2.91 -0.88
C ARG A 99 -13.84 -2.00 0.33
N GLU A 100 -13.45 -0.75 0.14
CA GLU A 100 -13.63 0.26 1.18
C GLU A 100 -15.11 0.62 1.32
N GLU A 101 -15.60 0.50 2.55
CA GLU A 101 -16.92 0.96 2.95
C GLU A 101 -16.74 2.30 3.69
N ASP A 102 -17.29 3.38 3.13
CA ASP A 102 -17.44 4.66 3.85
C ASP A 102 -18.36 4.41 5.06
N ASP A 103 -17.78 4.33 6.26
CA ASP A 103 -18.48 4.16 7.55
C ASP A 103 -18.81 5.52 8.21
#